data_AF-A0A352V6H7-F1
#
_entry.id   AF-A0A352V6H7-F1
#
_cell.length_a   1.000
_cell.length_b   1.000
_cell.length_c   1.000
_cell.angle_alpha   90.00
_cell.angle_beta   90.00
_cell.angle_gamma   90.00
#
_symmetry.space_group_name_H-M   'P 1'
#
loop_
_entity.id
_entity.type
_entity.pdbx_description
1 polymer ?
#
loop_
_entity_poly.entity_id
_entity_poly.type
_entity_poly.pdbx_seq_one_letter_code
_entity_poly.pdbx_strand_id
1 'polypeptide(L)'
;MKDNGDLLQYYKCQTDICYCSQLYGDLAEEHGSKVLMLFAEIYAYMVSEFGLTIAPSMIIKYENSELFKKWFWKVKHELGLELSIDPDFHEIGKWIGKGLFLKIVFSMLSFNRVVFEESNLNFNFIEIVKRTILRQEILLNDLLKENYFQSKNRLAIELFSNGYTLLNETIVLDYSNHIFISANLIS
;
A
#
# COMPACT_ATOMS: atom_id res chain seq x y z
N MET A 1 -11.68 27.00 10.89
CA MET A 1 -12.62 26.25 10.04
C MET A 1 -11.83 25.82 8.81
N LYS A 2 -11.43 24.55 8.69
CA LYS A 2 -10.84 24.03 7.45
C LYS A 2 -11.98 23.66 6.50
N ASP A 3 -11.77 23.98 5.23
CA ASP A 3 -12.75 24.28 4.20
C ASP A 3 -13.63 23.12 3.74
N ASN A 4 -14.93 23.40 3.52
CA ASN A 4 -15.82 22.54 2.73
C ASN A 4 -15.27 22.25 1.32
N GLY A 5 -14.43 23.15 0.78
CA GLY A 5 -13.74 22.97 -0.51
C GLY A 5 -12.72 21.83 -0.51
N ASP A 6 -11.93 21.69 0.57
CA ASP A 6 -10.93 20.61 0.69
C ASP A 6 -11.62 19.25 0.79
N LEU A 7 -12.75 19.18 1.53
CA LEU A 7 -13.55 17.97 1.66
C LEU A 7 -14.19 17.55 0.33
N LEU A 8 -14.76 18.51 -0.42
CA LEU A 8 -15.32 18.24 -1.74
C LEU A 8 -14.24 17.74 -2.71
N GLN A 9 -13.06 18.36 -2.70
CA GLN A 9 -11.93 17.96 -3.53
C GLN A 9 -11.43 16.57 -3.14
N TYR A 10 -11.38 16.25 -1.84
CA TYR A 10 -11.01 14.93 -1.35
C TYR A 10 -11.94 13.83 -1.87
N TYR A 11 -13.25 14.03 -1.78
CA TYR A 11 -14.24 13.07 -2.32
C TYR A 11 -14.13 12.93 -3.84
N LYS A 12 -13.92 14.05 -4.56
CA LYS A 12 -13.70 14.01 -6.00
C LYS A 12 -12.47 13.17 -6.35
N CYS A 13 -11.34 13.40 -5.67
CA CYS A 13 -10.12 12.65 -5.87
C CYS A 13 -10.28 11.14 -5.61
N GLN A 14 -11.01 10.76 -4.56
CA GLN A 14 -11.35 9.35 -4.31
C GLN A 14 -12.22 8.76 -5.43
N THR A 15 -13.20 9.54 -5.89
CA THR A 15 -14.08 9.16 -7.00
C THR A 15 -13.28 8.96 -8.29
N ASP A 16 -12.29 9.82 -8.55
CA ASP A 16 -11.40 9.70 -9.71
C ASP A 16 -10.57 8.41 -9.66
N ILE A 17 -10.03 8.06 -8.48
CA ILE A 17 -9.34 6.76 -8.26
C ILE A 17 -10.29 5.60 -8.58
N CYS A 18 -11.53 5.65 -8.11
CA CYS A 18 -12.53 4.61 -8.37
C CYS A 18 -12.75 4.38 -9.87
N TYR A 19 -13.09 5.44 -10.60
CA TYR A 19 -13.52 5.34 -11.99
C TYR A 19 -12.36 5.08 -12.96
N CYS A 20 -11.14 5.44 -12.57
CA CYS A 20 -9.96 5.23 -13.41
C CYS A 20 -9.23 3.92 -13.13
N SER A 21 -9.62 3.16 -12.11
CA SER A 21 -8.98 1.90 -11.77
C SER A 21 -9.37 0.79 -12.74
N GLN A 22 -8.37 0.10 -13.26
CA GLN A 22 -8.50 -1.09 -14.11
C GLN A 22 -8.24 -2.37 -13.33
N LEU A 23 -8.07 -2.30 -12.01
CA LEU A 23 -7.68 -3.44 -11.19
C LEU A 23 -8.70 -4.57 -11.24
N TYR A 24 -9.97 -4.27 -11.54
CA TYR A 24 -11.07 -5.25 -11.56
C TYR A 24 -11.86 -5.29 -12.88
N GLY A 25 -11.30 -4.82 -13.99
CA GLY A 25 -11.93 -4.88 -15.33
C GLY A 25 -13.03 -3.84 -15.57
N ASP A 26 -13.97 -4.15 -16.48
CA ASP A 26 -14.93 -3.18 -17.07
C ASP A 26 -16.07 -2.75 -16.12
N LEU A 27 -16.19 -3.36 -14.93
CA LEU A 27 -17.22 -3.05 -13.94
C LEU A 27 -16.74 -2.00 -12.91
N ALA A 28 -16.30 -0.85 -13.41
CA ALA A 28 -15.72 0.22 -12.58
C ALA A 28 -16.65 0.72 -11.46
N GLU A 29 -17.95 0.83 -11.72
CA GLU A 29 -18.95 1.27 -10.72
C GLU A 29 -19.14 0.26 -9.59
N GLU A 30 -19.04 -1.04 -9.88
CA GLU A 30 -19.19 -2.10 -8.87
C GLU A 30 -17.91 -2.32 -8.06
N HIS A 31 -16.79 -1.76 -8.51
CA HIS A 31 -15.47 -2.03 -7.95
C HIS A 31 -14.71 -0.80 -7.44
N GLY A 32 -15.22 0.41 -7.66
CA GLY A 32 -14.61 1.64 -7.16
C GLY A 32 -14.40 1.65 -5.64
N SER A 33 -15.43 1.30 -4.88
CA SER A 33 -15.36 1.24 -3.40
C SER A 33 -14.30 0.26 -2.89
N LYS A 34 -14.05 -0.81 -3.66
CA LYS A 34 -13.07 -1.86 -3.35
C LYS A 34 -11.64 -1.36 -3.49
N VAL A 35 -11.39 -0.61 -4.56
CA VAL A 35 -10.10 0.06 -4.81
C VAL A 35 -9.83 1.09 -3.71
N LEU A 36 -10.84 1.88 -3.33
CA LEU A 36 -10.70 2.82 -2.21
C LEU A 36 -10.30 2.13 -0.90
N MET A 37 -10.90 0.98 -0.59
CA MET A 37 -10.55 0.24 0.63
C MET A 37 -9.10 -0.25 0.61
N LEU A 38 -8.60 -0.73 -0.54
CA LEU A 38 -7.20 -1.13 -0.69
C LEU A 38 -6.23 0.04 -0.46
N PHE A 39 -6.56 1.22 -1.01
CA PHE A 39 -5.71 2.41 -0.95
C PHE A 39 -6.07 3.39 0.17
N ALA A 40 -6.95 3.04 1.10
CA ALA A 40 -7.46 3.99 2.11
C ALA A 40 -6.32 4.61 2.95
N GLU A 41 -5.42 3.78 3.45
CA GLU A 41 -4.25 4.22 4.22
C GLU A 41 -3.22 4.94 3.35
N ILE A 42 -2.99 4.41 2.15
CA ILE A 42 -2.00 4.93 1.20
C ILE A 42 -2.40 6.31 0.72
N TYR A 43 -3.66 6.51 0.34
CA TYR A 43 -4.15 7.78 -0.14
C TYR A 43 -4.05 8.87 0.93
N ALA A 44 -4.49 8.59 2.17
CA ALA A 44 -4.36 9.55 3.27
C ALA A 44 -2.89 9.93 3.52
N TYR A 45 -2.00 8.94 3.49
CA TYR A 45 -0.56 9.17 3.62
C TYR A 45 -0.01 10.02 2.47
N MET A 46 -0.29 9.65 1.22
CA MET A 46 0.17 10.38 0.04
C MET A 46 -0.34 11.81 -0.01
N VAL A 47 -1.57 12.06 0.43
CA VAL A 47 -2.11 13.42 0.57
C VAL A 47 -1.32 14.21 1.60
N SER A 48 -0.94 13.61 2.73
CA SER A 48 -0.13 14.31 3.74
C SER A 48 1.29 14.64 3.26
N GLU A 49 1.87 13.80 2.41
CA GLU A 49 3.26 13.96 1.94
C GLU A 49 3.36 14.81 0.65
N PHE A 50 2.39 14.69 -0.26
CA PHE A 50 2.45 15.26 -1.61
C PHE A 50 1.25 16.14 -1.99
N GLY A 51 0.21 16.19 -1.15
CA GLY A 51 -1.00 17.00 -1.37
C GLY A 51 -2.09 16.32 -2.20
N LEU A 52 -3.32 16.87 -2.08
CA LEU A 52 -4.56 16.34 -2.68
C LEU A 52 -4.55 16.27 -4.22
N THR A 53 -3.76 17.11 -4.88
CA THR A 53 -3.73 17.22 -6.34
C THR A 53 -2.83 16.18 -7.00
N ILE A 54 -1.74 15.78 -6.33
CA ILE A 54 -0.72 14.87 -6.88
C ILE A 54 -1.07 13.41 -6.56
N ALA A 55 -1.50 13.14 -5.32
CA ALA A 55 -1.72 11.79 -4.82
C ALA A 55 -2.63 10.88 -5.69
N PRO A 56 -3.79 11.34 -6.19
CA PRO A 56 -4.69 10.49 -6.97
C PRO A 56 -4.04 10.02 -8.28
N SER A 57 -3.38 10.94 -8.99
CA SER A 57 -2.73 10.65 -10.27
C SER A 57 -1.62 9.61 -10.13
N MET A 58 -0.86 9.68 -9.03
CA MET A 58 0.21 8.71 -8.74
C MET A 58 -0.34 7.32 -8.47
N ILE A 59 -1.44 7.22 -7.71
CA ILE A 59 -2.11 5.97 -7.39
C ILE A 59 -2.69 5.36 -8.67
N ILE A 60 -3.50 6.12 -9.41
CA ILE A 60 -4.15 5.65 -10.65
C ILE A 60 -3.13 5.12 -11.66
N LYS A 61 -2.04 5.87 -11.88
CA LYS A 61 -1.00 5.48 -12.83
C LYS A 61 -0.29 4.18 -12.39
N TYR A 62 -0.02 4.04 -11.09
CA TYR A 62 0.68 2.90 -10.54
C TYR A 62 -0.21 1.65 -10.47
N GLU A 63 -1.42 1.75 -9.95
CA GLU A 63 -2.34 0.62 -9.82
C GLU A 63 -2.70 0.01 -11.19
N ASN A 64 -2.74 0.86 -12.23
CA ASN A 64 -3.03 0.42 -13.59
C ASN A 64 -1.83 -0.21 -14.30
N SER A 65 -0.64 -0.18 -13.69
CA SER A 65 0.55 -0.82 -14.24
C SER A 65 0.42 -2.34 -14.22
N GLU A 66 0.92 -2.99 -15.26
CA GLU A 66 0.97 -4.46 -15.34
C GLU A 66 1.77 -5.09 -14.19
N LEU A 67 2.79 -4.39 -13.71
CA LEU A 67 3.59 -4.79 -12.56
C LEU A 67 2.71 -4.92 -11.31
N PHE A 68 1.98 -3.86 -10.96
CA PHE A 68 1.13 -3.86 -9.78
C PHE A 68 -0.02 -4.86 -9.92
N LYS A 69 -0.71 -4.91 -11.05
CA LYS A 69 -1.83 -5.84 -11.26
C LYS A 69 -1.40 -7.28 -11.05
N LYS A 70 -0.29 -7.70 -11.66
CA LYS A 70 0.23 -9.08 -11.52
C LYS A 70 0.57 -9.40 -10.06
N TRP A 71 1.28 -8.49 -9.39
CA TRP A 71 1.61 -8.65 -7.97
C TRP A 71 0.36 -8.71 -7.10
N PHE A 72 -0.59 -7.80 -7.29
CA PHE A 72 -1.84 -7.75 -6.54
C PHE A 72 -2.63 -9.06 -6.66
N TRP A 73 -2.77 -9.59 -7.88
CA TRP A 73 -3.48 -10.85 -8.09
C TRP A 73 -2.78 -12.05 -7.44
N LYS A 74 -1.44 -12.08 -7.48
CA LYS A 74 -0.64 -13.09 -6.78
C LYS A 74 -0.90 -13.04 -5.27
N VAL A 75 -0.74 -11.87 -4.65
CA VAL A 75 -0.90 -11.71 -3.19
C VAL A 75 -2.36 -11.96 -2.76
N LYS A 76 -3.35 -11.50 -3.54
CA LYS A 76 -4.77 -11.79 -3.29
C LYS A 76 -5.04 -13.29 -3.34
N HIS A 77 -4.44 -14.01 -4.29
CA HIS A 77 -4.57 -15.45 -4.39
C HIS A 77 -3.94 -16.15 -3.17
N GLU A 78 -2.73 -15.75 -2.78
CA GLU A 78 -2.06 -16.26 -1.57
C GLU A 78 -2.90 -16.00 -0.31
N LEU A 79 -3.47 -14.80 -0.18
CA LEU A 79 -4.41 -14.49 0.89
C LEU A 79 -5.59 -15.48 0.87
N GLY A 80 -6.27 -15.66 -0.26
CA GLY A 80 -7.41 -16.57 -0.36
C GLY A 80 -7.07 -18.03 -0.05
N LEU A 81 -5.85 -18.49 -0.38
CA LEU A 81 -5.38 -19.81 0.03
C LEU A 81 -5.27 -19.93 1.56
N GLU A 82 -4.73 -18.91 2.23
CA GLU A 82 -4.63 -18.87 3.69
C GLU A 82 -6.02 -18.81 4.36
N LEU A 83 -6.98 -18.11 3.74
CA LEU A 83 -8.38 -18.03 4.22
C LEU A 83 -9.22 -19.27 3.89
N SER A 84 -8.79 -20.09 2.95
CA SER A 84 -9.61 -21.13 2.31
C SER A 84 -10.91 -20.60 1.67
N ILE A 85 -10.97 -19.30 1.33
CA ILE A 85 -12.10 -18.61 0.67
C ILE A 85 -11.58 -17.44 -0.19
N ASP A 86 -12.41 -16.87 -1.06
CA ASP A 86 -12.07 -15.60 -1.73
C ASP A 86 -12.14 -14.45 -0.72
N PRO A 87 -11.03 -13.70 -0.48
CA PRO A 87 -11.03 -12.64 0.52
C PRO A 87 -11.98 -11.51 0.16
N ASP A 88 -12.72 -11.03 1.15
CA ASP A 88 -13.53 -9.83 0.98
C ASP A 88 -12.66 -8.56 0.93
N PHE A 89 -13.27 -7.41 0.63
CA PHE A 89 -12.52 -6.15 0.50
C PHE A 89 -12.03 -5.58 1.82
N HIS A 90 -12.68 -5.93 2.92
CA HIS A 90 -12.18 -5.59 4.24
C HIS A 90 -10.89 -6.37 4.52
N GLU A 91 -10.85 -7.66 4.18
CA GLU A 91 -9.68 -8.51 4.29
C GLU A 91 -8.56 -8.06 3.35
N ILE A 92 -8.87 -7.74 2.09
CA ILE A 92 -7.88 -7.19 1.14
C ILE A 92 -7.29 -5.87 1.68
N GLY A 93 -8.14 -4.91 2.07
CA GLY A 93 -7.66 -3.62 2.58
C GLY A 93 -6.86 -3.76 3.87
N LYS A 94 -7.29 -4.65 4.76
CA LYS A 94 -6.60 -4.95 6.03
C LYS A 94 -5.25 -5.63 5.78
N TRP A 95 -5.22 -6.75 5.08
CA TRP A 95 -4.00 -7.57 4.97
C TRP A 95 -3.05 -7.06 3.90
N ILE A 96 -3.54 -6.75 2.69
CA ILE A 96 -2.69 -6.23 1.61
C ILE A 96 -2.42 -4.74 1.85
N GLY A 97 -3.46 -3.93 2.04
CA GLY A 97 -3.33 -2.47 2.14
C GLY A 97 -2.54 -1.99 3.36
N LYS A 98 -2.76 -2.59 4.55
CA LYS A 98 -2.00 -2.22 5.77
C LYS A 98 -0.71 -3.02 5.92
N GLY A 99 -0.77 -4.32 5.63
CA GLY A 99 0.35 -5.23 5.87
C GLY A 99 1.45 -5.16 4.82
N LEU A 100 1.21 -4.54 3.66
CA LEU A 100 2.22 -4.30 2.63
C LEU A 100 2.33 -2.82 2.26
N PHE A 101 1.83 -1.95 3.14
CA PHE A 101 1.74 -0.50 2.97
C PHE A 101 3.05 0.11 2.47
N LEU A 102 4.17 -0.15 3.18
CA LEU A 102 5.48 0.41 2.85
C LEU A 102 5.94 -0.03 1.47
N LYS A 103 5.74 -1.32 1.15
CA LYS A 103 6.10 -1.87 -0.15
C LYS A 103 5.29 -1.25 -1.29
N ILE A 104 3.99 -1.06 -1.08
CA ILE A 104 3.12 -0.38 -2.06
C ILE A 104 3.56 1.07 -2.25
N VAL A 105 3.79 1.82 -1.16
CA VAL A 105 4.21 3.22 -1.20
C VAL A 105 5.53 3.37 -1.96
N PHE A 106 6.58 2.64 -1.58
CA PHE A 106 7.88 2.78 -2.26
C PHE A 106 7.84 2.37 -3.72
N SER A 107 7.10 1.32 -4.05
CA SER A 107 6.94 0.89 -5.44
C SER A 107 6.22 1.95 -6.27
N MET A 108 5.20 2.58 -5.70
CA MET A 108 4.47 3.66 -6.35
C MET A 108 5.33 4.92 -6.52
N LEU A 109 6.13 5.30 -5.52
CA LEU A 109 7.08 6.43 -5.62
C LEU A 109 8.13 6.15 -6.70
N SER A 110 8.70 4.95 -6.70
CA SER A 110 9.68 4.50 -7.69
C SER A 110 9.11 4.52 -9.11
N PHE A 111 7.93 3.92 -9.31
CA PHE A 111 7.25 3.87 -10.60
C PHE A 111 6.90 5.25 -11.15
N ASN A 112 6.45 6.16 -10.29
CA ASN A 112 6.15 7.53 -10.69
C ASN A 112 7.40 8.40 -10.87
N ARG A 113 8.60 7.80 -10.76
CA ARG A 113 9.88 8.51 -10.80
C ARG A 113 9.93 9.67 -9.81
N VAL A 114 9.29 9.48 -8.66
CA VAL A 114 9.43 10.38 -7.50
C VAL A 114 10.76 10.12 -6.78
N VAL A 115 11.66 9.34 -7.40
CA VAL A 115 13.05 9.22 -7.03
C VAL A 115 13.83 10.38 -7.65
N PHE A 116 13.88 11.45 -6.84
CA PHE A 116 14.79 12.59 -6.82
C PHE A 116 15.99 12.53 -7.79
N GLU A 117 16.12 13.56 -8.62
CA GLU A 117 17.35 13.82 -9.38
C GLU A 117 18.56 13.96 -8.42
N GLU A 118 19.67 13.30 -8.78
CA GLU A 118 20.87 12.98 -7.99
C GLU A 118 21.68 14.15 -7.39
N SER A 119 21.16 15.37 -7.29
CA SER A 119 21.94 16.53 -6.82
C SER A 119 21.37 17.30 -5.63
N ASN A 120 20.17 16.98 -5.15
CA ASN A 120 19.57 17.59 -3.94
C ASN A 120 18.93 16.59 -2.95
N LEU A 121 19.21 15.29 -3.14
CA LEU A 121 18.90 14.25 -2.15
C LEU A 121 19.80 14.38 -0.93
N ASN A 122 19.22 14.73 0.21
CA ASN A 122 19.59 14.00 1.42
C ASN A 122 18.57 14.12 2.56
N PHE A 123 17.89 15.25 2.74
CA PHE A 123 17.00 15.41 3.91
C PHE A 123 15.55 14.94 3.69
N ASN A 124 14.94 15.20 2.53
CA ASN A 124 13.50 14.94 2.37
C ASN A 124 13.17 13.44 2.13
N PHE A 125 14.04 12.71 1.43
CA PHE A 125 13.82 11.28 1.18
C PHE A 125 13.99 10.43 2.43
N ILE A 126 15.07 10.66 3.19
CA ILE A 126 15.32 9.93 4.43
C ILE A 126 14.15 10.13 5.41
N GLU A 127 13.62 11.34 5.49
CA GLU A 127 12.43 11.62 6.30
C GLU A 127 11.18 10.91 5.79
N ILE A 128 10.92 10.90 4.48
CA ILE A 128 9.81 10.12 3.90
C ILE A 128 9.98 8.63 4.23
N VAL A 129 11.19 8.07 4.08
CA VAL A 129 11.47 6.67 4.41
C VAL A 129 11.18 6.38 5.88
N LYS A 130 11.71 7.19 6.81
CA LYS A 130 11.46 7.04 8.25
C LYS A 130 9.98 7.15 8.59
N ARG A 131 9.26 8.12 8.01
CA ARG A 131 7.81 8.28 8.21
C ARG A 131 7.03 7.08 7.65
N THR A 132 7.44 6.54 6.51
CA THR A 132 6.81 5.35 5.91
C THR A 132 7.04 4.12 6.80
N ILE A 133 8.26 3.91 7.30
CA ILE A 133 8.58 2.82 8.25
C ILE A 133 7.73 2.94 9.51
N LEU A 134 7.69 4.12 10.13
CA LEU A 134 6.89 4.34 11.33
C LEU A 134 5.40 4.07 11.09
N ARG A 135 4.87 4.51 9.94
CA ARG A 135 3.47 4.22 9.57
C ARG A 135 3.25 2.72 9.40
N GLN A 136 4.17 2.01 8.76
CA GLN A 136 4.12 0.57 8.60
C GLN A 136 4.16 -0.19 9.93
N GLU A 137 4.99 0.25 10.88
CA GLU A 137 5.06 -0.34 12.23
C GLU A 137 3.75 -0.18 12.99
N ILE A 138 3.11 0.99 12.90
CA ILE A 138 1.79 1.22 13.51
C ILE A 138 0.75 0.26 12.91
N LEU A 139 0.70 0.19 11.58
CA LEU A 139 -0.24 -0.69 10.87
C LEU A 139 0.02 -2.18 11.16
N LEU A 140 1.29 -2.59 11.25
CA LEU A 140 1.67 -3.95 11.62
C LEU A 140 1.22 -4.30 13.03
N ASN A 141 1.42 -3.40 14.00
CA ASN A 141 0.99 -3.62 15.38
C ASN A 141 -0.53 -3.78 15.49
N ASP A 142 -1.30 -3.07 14.68
CA ASP A 142 -2.76 -3.25 14.63
C ASP A 142 -3.13 -4.61 14.03
N LEU A 143 -2.46 -5.05 12.97
CA LEU A 143 -2.66 -6.39 12.41
C LEU A 143 -2.28 -7.51 13.40
N LEU A 144 -1.20 -7.34 14.16
CA LEU A 144 -0.75 -8.31 15.15
C LEU A 144 -1.77 -8.51 16.29
N LYS A 145 -2.44 -7.44 16.73
CA LYS A 145 -3.54 -7.54 17.72
C LYS A 145 -4.71 -8.33 17.19
N GLU A 146 -4.95 -8.22 15.88
CA GLU A 146 -6.04 -8.85 15.17
C GLU A 146 -5.56 -10.10 14.40
N ASN A 147 -4.50 -10.78 14.84
CA ASN A 147 -3.92 -11.89 14.08
C ASN A 147 -4.69 -13.21 14.30
N TYR A 148 -5.88 -13.31 13.71
CA TYR A 148 -6.80 -14.46 13.86
C TYR A 148 -6.50 -15.64 12.90
N PHE A 149 -5.63 -15.48 11.90
CA PHE A 149 -5.25 -16.58 11.01
C PHE A 149 -4.18 -17.47 11.64
N GLN A 150 -4.65 -18.41 12.45
CA GLN A 150 -3.87 -19.57 12.88
C GLN A 150 -4.41 -20.80 12.16
N SER A 151 -4.20 -20.85 10.85
CA SER A 151 -4.40 -22.08 10.09
C SER A 151 -3.14 -22.95 10.26
N LYS A 152 -3.30 -24.14 10.85
CA LYS A 152 -2.30 -25.22 10.81
C LYS A 152 -0.86 -24.83 11.23
N ASN A 153 -0.70 -24.18 12.39
CA ASN A 153 0.60 -23.81 12.97
C ASN A 153 1.45 -22.81 12.15
N ARG A 154 0.90 -22.12 11.15
CA ARG A 154 1.59 -21.03 10.45
C ARG A 154 0.93 -19.69 10.80
N LEU A 155 1.75 -18.71 11.19
CA LEU A 155 1.27 -17.36 11.41
C LEU A 155 1.19 -16.65 10.05
N ALA A 156 0.09 -15.95 9.77
CA ALA A 156 0.02 -15.10 8.57
C ALA A 156 1.11 -14.02 8.56
N ILE A 157 1.54 -13.57 9.75
CA ILE A 157 2.65 -12.67 9.96
C ILE A 157 3.76 -13.40 10.73
N GLU A 158 4.92 -13.54 10.10
CA GLU A 158 6.14 -14.05 10.72
C GLU A 158 7.10 -12.89 11.00
N LEU A 159 7.46 -12.67 12.27
CA LEU A 159 8.33 -11.57 12.68
C LEU A 159 9.81 -12.00 12.70
N PHE A 160 10.68 -11.07 12.30
CA PHE A 160 12.13 -11.19 12.39
C PHE A 160 12.72 -9.95 13.07
N SER A 161 14.02 -9.95 13.38
CA SER A 161 14.67 -8.84 14.10
C SER A 161 14.64 -7.51 13.35
N ASN A 162 14.51 -7.53 12.03
CA ASN A 162 14.63 -6.36 11.15
C ASN A 162 13.44 -6.18 10.20
N GLY A 163 12.34 -6.91 10.42
CA GLY A 163 11.23 -6.95 9.47
C GLY A 163 10.24 -8.07 9.76
N TYR A 164 9.43 -8.39 8.74
CA TYR A 164 8.44 -9.45 8.83
C TYR A 164 8.11 -10.01 7.43
N THR A 165 7.40 -11.13 7.41
CA THR A 165 6.81 -11.69 6.19
C THR A 165 5.30 -11.81 6.37
N LEU A 166 4.55 -11.38 5.36
CA LEU A 166 3.11 -11.53 5.25
C LEU A 166 2.79 -12.21 3.93
N LEU A 167 2.09 -13.35 3.93
CA LEU A 167 1.70 -14.08 2.70
C LEU A 167 2.87 -14.34 1.73
N ASN A 168 4.08 -14.57 2.26
CA ASN A 168 5.36 -14.70 1.51
C ASN A 168 5.96 -13.40 0.96
N GLU A 169 5.35 -12.24 1.21
CA GLU A 169 5.95 -10.94 0.91
C GLU A 169 6.77 -10.45 2.11
N THR A 170 8.08 -10.32 1.91
CA THR A 170 8.99 -9.81 2.93
C THR A 170 8.99 -8.28 2.96
N ILE A 171 8.96 -7.73 4.16
CA ILE A 171 9.11 -6.31 4.46
C ILE A 171 10.30 -6.13 5.39
N VAL A 172 11.25 -5.29 5.00
CA VAL A 172 12.40 -4.92 5.84
C VAL A 172 12.12 -3.54 6.46
N LEU A 173 12.22 -3.41 7.77
CA LEU A 173 11.96 -2.15 8.49
C LEU A 173 13.25 -1.40 8.84
N ASP A 174 14.41 -2.06 8.73
CA ASP A 174 15.71 -1.45 8.97
C ASP A 174 16.29 -0.82 7.69
N TYR A 175 16.18 0.50 7.57
CA TYR A 175 16.74 1.27 6.45
C TYR A 175 18.27 1.20 6.34
N SER A 176 18.99 0.86 7.42
CA SER A 176 20.44 0.71 7.36
C SER A 176 20.87 -0.57 6.62
N ASN A 177 19.94 -1.49 6.37
CA ASN A 177 20.21 -2.73 5.66
C ASN A 177 20.37 -2.49 4.15
N HIS A 178 21.47 -2.95 3.56
CA HIS A 178 21.76 -2.83 2.14
C HIS A 178 20.69 -3.40 1.19
N ILE A 179 19.88 -4.36 1.65
CA ILE A 179 18.78 -4.92 0.84
C ILE A 179 17.44 -4.19 1.05
N PHE A 180 17.38 -3.16 1.90
CA PHE A 180 16.11 -2.53 2.30
C PHE A 180 15.28 -2.06 1.10
N ILE A 181 15.89 -1.36 0.14
CA ILE A 181 15.16 -0.83 -1.02
C ILE A 181 14.67 -1.98 -1.90
N SER A 182 15.55 -2.90 -2.28
CA SER A 182 15.17 -4.00 -3.20
C SER A 182 14.14 -4.94 -2.60
N ALA A 183 14.21 -5.23 -1.30
CA ALA A 183 13.25 -6.10 -0.60
C ALA A 183 11.85 -5.45 -0.47
N ASN A 184 11.81 -4.12 -0.37
CA ASN A 184 10.57 -3.36 -0.17
C ASN A 184 10.00 -2.77 -1.47
N LEU A 185 10.45 -3.25 -2.63
CA LEU A 185 9.83 -2.95 -3.91
C LEU A 185 9.02 -4.15 -4.41
N ILE A 186 7.99 -3.87 -5.18
CA ILE A 186 7.23 -4.83 -5.95
C ILE A 186 8.04 -5.12 -7.23
N SER A 187 8.39 -6.39 -7.42
CA SER A 187 9.21 -6.91 -8.52
C SER A 187 8.50 -8.01 -9.27
#